data_AF-A0A939YN29-F1
#
_entry.id   AF-A0A939YN29-F1
#
_cell.length_a   1.000
_cell.length_b   1.000
_cell.length_c   1.000
_cell.angle_alpha   90.00
_cell.angle_beta   90.00
_cell.angle_gamma   90.00
#
_symmetry.space_group_name_H-M   'P 1'
#
loop_
_entity.id
_entity.type
_entity.pdbx_description
1 polymer ?
#
loop_
_entity_poly.entity_id
_entity_poly.type
_entity_poly.pdbx_seq_one_letter_code
_entity_poly.pdbx_strand_id
1 'polypeptide(L)'
;MKEQLRFCILLLLTVVLAIQLCGCAKTDIQAENDPVVTEENIDSLEIKEGMHQREENYMAVFDTHMISAGSFTMHMEDRIYEEAALRDAAKKLQSDLAAFENTTGVKPESVTVYIVSSIPDGCPQIVGSQVFCRPADLESGAYREALAGAVYSLPCVWQRVGLTEFAFGEETNIDLKDYYADGAHALTASCSAIHLSPVLSDAETVSAARKTAKSLTAYVLENNDFAVFRETADPGSLLGSWSDYLGISPAMSLPARSFEMAELTLTTSNGNDCVLRVKNFTVTISENSWLIDPDGVYNWFCDFFDGMEMVIKQIAAEAPSSLAVAEKRYAEPISIIFGDIDTYTYAYPTQNKIVLTKDNAIWHEMVHLLLEETVVIREQVWIEEALAEHFSYAAQTRYAPTRYYSEGFDAYLRFFEEVSGKEAEADDLLFHDQVWKLYQTFRTETDTDDNEAYCRAYGIVSLISDGRLDRTQVRMLYDKSIAYKRGEEEGSKELNGSALTYPEAVVMFEYLCEQYGTDDVIDVFLNGNSIEKTFGISYSEYFTTAIDYYSQHYAALLSED
;
A
#
# COMPACT_ATOMS: atom_id res chain seq x y z
N MET A 1 29.27 -28.16 -29.34
CA MET A 1 27.83 -27.96 -29.02
C MET A 1 27.14 -29.20 -28.45
N LYS A 2 26.99 -30.33 -29.16
CA LYS A 2 26.25 -31.51 -28.63
C LYS A 2 26.90 -32.16 -27.39
N GLU A 3 28.22 -32.15 -27.27
CA GLU A 3 28.90 -32.69 -26.07
C GLU A 3 28.87 -31.75 -24.87
N GLN A 4 28.96 -30.43 -25.10
CA GLN A 4 28.81 -29.43 -24.04
C GLN A 4 27.39 -29.42 -23.46
N LEU A 5 26.36 -29.57 -24.31
CA LEU A 5 24.98 -29.68 -23.85
C LEU A 5 24.76 -30.93 -23.01
N ARG A 6 25.39 -32.06 -23.39
CA ARG A 6 25.35 -33.30 -22.58
C ARG A 6 26.03 -33.12 -21.23
N PHE A 7 27.16 -32.40 -21.18
CA PHE A 7 27.87 -32.14 -19.93
C PHE A 7 27.06 -31.22 -19.01
N CYS A 8 26.43 -30.16 -19.54
CA CYS A 8 25.56 -29.28 -18.77
C CYS A 8 24.32 -30.02 -18.22
N ILE A 9 23.70 -30.89 -19.01
CA ILE A 9 22.55 -31.70 -18.56
C ILE A 9 22.98 -32.70 -17.47
N LEU A 10 24.16 -33.33 -17.62
CA LEU A 10 24.68 -34.24 -16.58
C LEU A 10 24.97 -33.49 -15.28
N LEU A 11 25.55 -32.28 -15.38
CA LEU A 11 25.84 -31.44 -14.22
C LEU A 11 24.54 -31.01 -13.51
N LEU A 12 23.52 -30.59 -14.27
CA LEU A 12 22.21 -30.22 -13.73
C LEU A 12 21.51 -31.40 -13.06
N LEU A 13 21.55 -32.59 -13.66
CA LEU A 13 21.00 -33.80 -13.05
C LEU A 13 21.76 -34.20 -11.77
N THR A 14 23.07 -33.98 -11.72
CA THR A 14 23.89 -34.28 -10.53
C THR A 14 23.60 -33.29 -9.40
N VAL A 15 23.38 -32.00 -9.72
CA VAL A 15 22.98 -30.97 -8.75
C VAL A 15 21.56 -31.22 -8.23
N VAL A 16 20.62 -31.59 -9.10
CA VAL A 16 19.25 -31.95 -8.69
C VAL A 16 19.26 -33.22 -7.82
N LEU A 17 20.08 -34.23 -8.15
CA LEU A 17 20.25 -35.40 -7.28
C LEU A 17 20.90 -35.05 -5.94
N ALA A 18 21.88 -34.14 -5.92
CA ALA A 18 22.54 -33.70 -4.68
C ALA A 18 21.58 -32.89 -3.80
N ILE A 19 20.69 -32.08 -4.38
CA ILE A 19 19.65 -31.34 -3.65
C ILE A 19 18.60 -32.32 -3.09
N GLN A 20 18.22 -33.35 -3.86
CA GLN A 20 17.29 -34.39 -3.37
C GLN A 20 17.92 -35.31 -2.31
N LEU A 21 19.23 -35.53 -2.35
CA LEU A 21 19.95 -36.35 -1.36
C LEU A 21 20.35 -35.56 -0.11
N CYS A 22 20.57 -34.24 -0.20
CA CYS A 22 20.76 -33.37 0.97
C CYS A 22 19.43 -33.05 1.69
N GLY A 23 18.29 -33.20 1.02
CA GLY A 23 16.95 -33.05 1.62
C GLY A 23 16.42 -34.29 2.35
N CYS A 24 17.20 -35.36 2.50
CA CYS A 24 16.79 -36.60 3.15
C CYS A 24 17.87 -37.16 4.09
N ALA A 25 18.38 -36.33 5.01
CA ALA A 25 18.87 -36.86 6.28
C ALA A 25 17.66 -36.99 7.22
N LYS A 26 16.79 -37.97 6.95
CA LYS A 26 15.92 -38.52 7.99
C LYS A 26 16.85 -39.12 9.03
N THR A 27 17.03 -38.40 10.12
CA THR A 27 17.35 -39.06 11.38
C THR A 27 16.14 -39.95 11.66
N ASP A 28 16.29 -41.26 11.45
CA ASP A 28 15.42 -42.26 12.05
C ASP A 28 15.56 -42.12 13.57
N ILE A 29 14.87 -41.14 14.15
CA ILE A 29 14.46 -41.21 15.54
C ILE A 29 13.37 -42.26 15.53
N GLN A 30 13.71 -43.44 16.06
CA GLN A 30 12.71 -44.42 16.43
C GLN A 30 11.61 -43.68 17.19
N ALA A 31 10.38 -43.77 16.72
CA ALA A 31 9.20 -43.50 17.52
C ALA A 31 9.12 -44.55 18.64
N GLU A 32 10.06 -44.47 19.60
CA GLU A 32 9.81 -44.93 20.95
C GLU A 32 8.77 -43.98 21.52
N ASN A 33 7.66 -44.56 21.97
CA ASN A 33 6.59 -43.92 22.74
C ASN A 33 7.03 -42.63 23.44
N ASP A 34 6.93 -41.49 22.76
CA ASP A 34 7.06 -40.20 23.42
C ASP A 34 5.89 -40.15 24.41
N PRO A 35 6.16 -40.03 25.71
CA PRO A 35 5.11 -40.01 26.71
C PRO A 35 4.16 -38.87 26.34
N VAL A 36 2.85 -39.15 26.34
CA VAL A 36 1.83 -38.10 26.26
C VAL A 36 2.11 -37.13 27.40
N VAL A 37 2.61 -35.94 27.06
CA VAL A 37 2.91 -34.92 28.04
C VAL A 37 1.58 -34.33 28.50
N THR A 38 1.18 -34.69 29.71
CA THR A 38 0.08 -34.04 30.43
C THR A 38 0.62 -32.86 31.21
N GLU A 39 -0.25 -31.91 31.61
CA GLU A 39 0.13 -30.80 32.50
C GLU A 39 0.88 -31.29 33.76
N GLU A 40 0.51 -32.47 34.26
CA GLU A 40 1.09 -33.11 35.44
C GLU A 40 2.57 -33.52 35.26
N ASN A 41 3.05 -33.69 34.03
CA ASN A 41 4.43 -34.12 33.77
C ASN A 41 5.39 -32.95 33.46
N ILE A 42 4.89 -31.74 33.26
CA ILE A 42 5.72 -30.56 32.93
C ILE A 42 6.71 -30.21 34.04
N ASP A 43 6.30 -30.41 35.30
CA ASP A 43 7.17 -30.17 36.47
C ASP A 43 8.37 -31.14 36.54
N SER A 44 8.30 -32.26 35.82
CA SER A 44 9.39 -33.25 35.75
C SER A 44 10.31 -33.07 34.55
N LEU A 45 9.98 -32.16 33.62
CA LEU A 45 10.79 -31.93 32.42
C LEU A 45 12.12 -31.25 32.79
N GLU A 46 13.18 -31.71 32.12
CA GLU A 46 14.52 -31.14 32.22
C GLU A 46 14.55 -29.74 31.60
N ILE A 47 15.10 -28.77 32.34
CA ILE A 47 15.40 -27.43 31.84
C ILE A 47 16.82 -27.44 31.28
N LYS A 48 16.96 -26.94 30.05
CA LYS A 48 18.25 -26.85 29.34
C LYS A 48 18.60 -25.40 29.05
N GLU A 49 19.90 -25.11 28.99
CA GLU A 49 20.38 -23.87 28.39
C GLU A 49 20.19 -23.95 26.87
N GLY A 50 19.79 -22.83 26.27
CA GLY A 50 19.61 -22.66 24.83
C GLY A 50 19.96 -21.23 24.42
N MET A 51 19.86 -20.94 23.13
CA MET A 51 20.16 -19.60 22.61
C MET A 51 19.33 -19.33 21.36
N HIS A 52 18.81 -18.11 21.23
CA HIS A 52 18.24 -17.60 19.99
C HIS A 52 19.34 -16.95 19.14
N GLN A 53 19.39 -17.30 17.85
CA GLN A 53 20.34 -16.74 16.87
C GLN A 53 19.68 -15.66 16.02
N ARG A 54 20.49 -14.83 15.36
CA ARG A 54 19.96 -13.87 14.38
C ARG A 54 19.24 -14.58 13.25
N GLU A 55 17.99 -14.19 13.01
CA GLU A 55 17.19 -14.63 11.87
C GLU A 55 16.63 -13.41 11.12
N GLU A 56 16.31 -13.58 9.83
CA GLU A 56 15.92 -12.52 8.90
C GLU A 56 14.74 -11.65 9.39
N ASN A 57 13.91 -12.18 10.29
CA ASN A 57 12.74 -11.51 10.86
C ASN A 57 12.79 -11.35 12.40
N TYR A 58 13.90 -11.73 13.06
CA TYR A 58 14.15 -11.43 14.48
C TYR A 58 15.66 -11.29 14.73
N MET A 59 16.14 -10.05 14.76
CA MET A 59 17.59 -9.74 14.69
C MET A 59 18.33 -9.81 16.05
N ALA A 60 17.64 -10.16 17.13
CA ALA A 60 18.22 -10.23 18.47
C ALA A 60 18.93 -11.57 18.71
N VAL A 61 20.05 -11.52 19.44
CA VAL A 61 20.76 -12.70 19.96
C VAL A 61 20.67 -12.67 21.47
N PHE A 62 20.26 -13.76 22.08
CA PHE A 62 20.12 -13.87 23.54
C PHE A 62 20.15 -15.33 23.99
N ASP A 63 20.72 -15.54 25.17
CA ASP A 63 20.73 -16.83 25.86
C ASP A 63 19.37 -17.08 26.52
N THR A 64 19.00 -18.35 26.67
CA THR A 64 17.69 -18.78 27.15
C THR A 64 17.78 -20.01 28.03
N HIS A 65 16.77 -20.20 28.88
CA HIS A 65 16.44 -21.47 29.49
C HIS A 65 15.22 -22.06 28.79
N MET A 66 15.22 -23.36 28.50
CA MET A 66 14.17 -24.00 27.71
C MET A 66 13.61 -25.29 28.29
N ILE A 67 12.32 -25.51 28.04
CA ILE A 67 11.60 -26.78 28.26
C ILE A 67 11.01 -27.23 26.92
N SER A 68 11.21 -28.50 26.58
CA SER A 68 10.60 -29.12 25.39
C SER A 68 9.63 -30.23 25.79
N ALA A 69 8.48 -30.25 25.13
CA ALA A 69 7.43 -31.22 25.34
C ALA A 69 6.73 -31.51 24.00
N GLY A 70 7.12 -32.59 23.31
CA GLY A 70 6.48 -33.13 22.11
C GLY A 70 6.06 -32.10 21.05
N SER A 71 4.88 -31.50 21.22
CA SER A 71 4.29 -30.48 20.36
C SER A 71 4.81 -29.06 20.58
N PHE A 72 5.65 -28.78 21.57
CA PHE A 72 6.22 -27.44 21.75
C PHE A 72 7.62 -27.42 22.36
N THR A 73 8.31 -26.29 22.15
CA THR A 73 9.47 -25.88 22.93
C THR A 73 9.24 -24.47 23.45
N MET A 74 9.52 -24.24 24.72
CA MET A 74 9.40 -22.95 25.36
C MET A 74 10.75 -22.47 25.85
N HIS A 75 11.14 -21.28 25.42
CA HIS A 75 12.33 -20.57 25.84
C HIS A 75 11.95 -19.36 26.69
N MET A 76 12.76 -19.06 27.70
CA MET A 76 12.72 -17.81 28.45
C MET A 76 14.10 -17.17 28.43
N GLU A 77 14.19 -15.90 28.05
CA GLU A 77 15.43 -15.13 28.02
C GLU A 77 16.09 -15.14 29.41
N ASP A 78 17.40 -15.42 29.43
CA ASP A 78 18.19 -15.58 30.66
C ASP A 78 18.03 -14.40 31.65
N ARG A 79 17.89 -13.18 31.13
CA ARG A 79 17.74 -11.96 31.93
C ARG A 79 16.45 -11.88 32.75
N ILE A 80 15.41 -12.61 32.34
CA ILE A 80 14.09 -12.63 32.99
C ILE A 80 13.76 -14.05 33.48
N TYR A 81 14.75 -14.93 33.52
CA TYR A 81 14.52 -16.33 33.83
C TYR A 81 14.14 -16.54 35.29
N GLU A 82 12.99 -17.19 35.48
CA GLU A 82 12.60 -17.80 36.73
C GLU A 82 12.04 -19.21 36.45
N GLU A 83 12.61 -20.24 37.08
CA GLU A 83 12.24 -21.64 36.83
C GLU A 83 10.72 -21.89 36.96
N ALA A 84 10.12 -21.37 38.04
CA ALA A 84 8.69 -21.53 38.29
C ALA A 84 7.86 -20.87 37.18
N ALA A 85 8.23 -19.66 36.77
CA ALA A 85 7.54 -18.93 35.71
C ALA A 85 7.65 -19.65 34.35
N LEU A 86 8.81 -20.24 34.02
CA LEU A 86 8.98 -21.02 32.79
C LEU A 86 8.08 -22.28 32.80
N ARG A 87 7.98 -22.98 33.94
CA ARG A 87 7.10 -24.15 34.08
C ARG A 87 5.62 -23.79 33.99
N ASP A 88 5.21 -22.70 34.62
CA ASP A 88 3.83 -22.22 34.57
C ASP A 88 3.45 -21.76 33.16
N ALA A 89 4.36 -21.08 32.47
CA ALA A 89 4.19 -20.72 31.06
C ALA A 89 4.05 -21.97 30.18
N ALA A 90 4.86 -23.02 30.41
CA ALA A 90 4.77 -24.28 29.66
C ALA A 90 3.44 -24.98 29.87
N LYS A 91 2.91 -25.02 31.10
CA LYS A 91 1.56 -25.53 31.40
C LYS A 91 0.49 -24.74 30.67
N LYS A 92 0.58 -23.41 30.71
CA LYS A 92 -0.35 -22.53 30.02
C LYS A 92 -0.34 -22.76 28.51
N LEU A 93 0.83 -22.88 27.89
CA LEU A 93 0.93 -23.19 26.46
C LEU A 93 0.31 -24.55 26.14
N GLN A 94 0.55 -25.58 26.94
CA GLN A 94 -0.06 -26.89 26.74
C GLN A 94 -1.59 -26.83 26.81
N SER A 95 -2.15 -26.10 27.78
CA SER A 95 -3.60 -25.87 27.88
C SER A 95 -4.14 -25.12 26.67
N ASP A 96 -3.48 -24.04 26.25
CA ASP A 96 -3.93 -23.21 25.13
C ASP A 96 -3.85 -23.99 23.80
N LEU A 97 -2.83 -24.84 23.59
CA LEU A 97 -2.76 -25.77 22.46
C LEU A 97 -3.90 -26.80 22.47
N ALA A 98 -4.23 -27.36 23.63
CA ALA A 98 -5.33 -28.32 23.76
C ALA A 98 -6.70 -27.67 23.50
N ALA A 99 -6.89 -26.41 23.90
CA ALA A 99 -8.10 -25.65 23.59
C ALA A 99 -8.26 -25.42 22.08
N PHE A 100 -7.17 -25.09 21.39
CA PHE A 100 -7.17 -24.99 19.92
C PHE A 100 -7.47 -26.33 19.24
N GLU A 101 -6.86 -27.44 19.69
CA GLU A 101 -7.15 -28.78 19.17
C GLU A 101 -8.63 -29.16 19.34
N ASN A 102 -9.19 -28.90 20.52
CA ASN A 102 -10.61 -29.15 20.80
C ASN A 102 -11.55 -28.30 19.92
N THR A 103 -11.16 -27.05 19.65
CA THR A 103 -11.95 -26.11 18.86
C THR A 103 -11.96 -26.47 17.37
N THR A 104 -10.80 -26.87 16.84
CA THR A 104 -10.62 -27.14 15.41
C THR A 104 -10.85 -28.61 15.04
N GLY A 105 -10.73 -29.53 16.00
CA GLY A 105 -10.62 -30.97 15.75
C GLY A 105 -9.29 -31.36 15.08
N VAL A 106 -8.33 -30.44 14.97
CA VAL A 106 -7.06 -30.63 14.27
C VAL A 106 -5.91 -30.41 15.24
N LYS A 107 -5.01 -31.40 15.29
CA LYS A 107 -3.81 -31.34 16.13
C LYS A 107 -2.91 -30.16 15.71
N PRO A 108 -2.53 -29.27 16.65
CA PRO A 108 -1.58 -28.18 16.39
C PRO A 108 -0.22 -28.68 15.89
N GLU A 109 0.41 -27.95 14.97
CA GLU A 109 1.80 -28.19 14.58
C GLU A 109 2.78 -27.81 15.70
N SER A 110 4.01 -28.33 15.62
CA SER A 110 5.04 -28.04 16.62
C SER A 110 5.46 -26.57 16.60
N VAL A 111 5.47 -25.93 17.77
CA VAL A 111 5.77 -24.50 17.92
C VAL A 111 6.94 -24.26 18.88
N THR A 112 7.71 -23.21 18.62
CA THR A 112 8.70 -22.69 19.57
C THR A 112 8.23 -21.33 20.10
N VAL A 113 8.14 -21.16 21.42
CA VAL A 113 7.72 -19.89 22.03
C VAL A 113 8.89 -19.30 22.80
N TYR A 114 9.26 -18.06 22.49
CA TYR A 114 10.28 -17.28 23.17
C TYR A 114 9.63 -16.22 24.06
N ILE A 115 9.89 -16.31 25.37
CA ILE A 115 9.53 -15.30 26.36
C ILE A 115 10.71 -14.35 26.51
N VAL A 116 10.52 -13.10 26.08
CA VAL A 116 11.58 -12.10 26.00
C VAL A 116 11.25 -10.86 26.83
N SER A 117 12.30 -10.16 27.28
CA SER A 117 12.17 -8.93 28.07
C SER A 117 11.56 -7.77 27.27
N SER A 118 11.77 -7.74 25.95
CA SER A 118 11.26 -6.71 25.06
C SER A 118 11.06 -7.24 23.66
N ILE A 119 10.07 -6.69 22.95
CA ILE A 119 9.77 -6.98 21.55
C ILE A 119 9.84 -5.65 20.79
N PRO A 120 10.50 -5.57 19.62
CA PRO A 120 10.68 -4.32 18.89
C PRO A 120 9.38 -3.54 18.60
N ASP A 121 8.29 -4.24 18.29
CA ASP A 121 7.02 -3.64 17.86
C ASP A 121 5.96 -3.60 18.97
N GLY A 122 6.32 -4.00 20.20
CA GLY A 122 5.43 -3.94 21.37
C GLY A 122 4.28 -4.96 21.44
N CYS A 123 4.06 -5.75 20.38
CA CYS A 123 3.08 -6.84 20.30
C CYS A 123 3.74 -8.21 20.06
N PRO A 124 3.09 -9.34 20.39
CA PRO A 124 3.59 -10.66 20.04
C PRO A 124 3.90 -10.82 18.55
N GLN A 125 5.03 -11.44 18.21
CA GLN A 125 5.51 -11.61 16.83
C GLN A 125 5.55 -13.09 16.43
N ILE A 126 5.38 -13.36 15.13
CA ILE A 126 5.49 -14.69 14.52
C ILE A 126 6.65 -14.70 13.54
N VAL A 127 7.56 -15.68 13.66
CA VAL A 127 8.62 -15.96 12.68
C VAL A 127 8.59 -17.44 12.34
N GLY A 128 7.97 -17.80 11.21
CA GLY A 128 7.71 -19.20 10.88
C GLY A 128 6.86 -19.88 11.96
N SER A 129 7.39 -20.96 12.56
CA SER A 129 6.77 -21.65 13.70
C SER A 129 7.24 -21.14 15.07
N GLN A 130 7.87 -19.96 15.12
CA GLN A 130 8.31 -19.31 16.35
C GLN A 130 7.36 -18.18 16.76
N VAL A 131 7.08 -18.07 18.05
CA VAL A 131 6.28 -16.98 18.63
C VAL A 131 7.12 -16.25 19.68
N PHE A 132 7.25 -14.93 19.54
CA PHE A 132 7.94 -14.07 20.51
C PHE A 132 6.91 -13.28 21.31
N CYS A 133 7.00 -13.35 22.63
CA CYS A 133 6.05 -12.71 23.54
C CYS A 133 6.74 -12.22 24.82
N ARG A 134 6.16 -11.26 25.53
CA ARG A 134 6.59 -10.87 26.88
C ARG A 134 5.85 -11.69 27.93
N PRO A 135 6.35 -11.76 29.18
CA PRO A 135 5.60 -12.37 30.28
C PRO A 135 4.16 -11.86 30.43
N ALA A 136 3.95 -10.55 30.29
CA ALA A 136 2.61 -9.94 30.37
C ALA A 136 1.66 -10.39 29.24
N ASP A 137 2.20 -10.72 28.06
CA ASP A 137 1.40 -11.20 26.92
C ASP A 137 0.93 -12.65 27.14
N LEU A 138 1.72 -13.45 27.87
CA LEU A 138 1.29 -14.77 28.36
C LEU A 138 0.20 -14.62 29.41
N GLU A 139 0.41 -13.80 30.44
CA GLU A 139 -0.56 -13.61 31.54
C GLU A 139 -1.93 -13.14 31.04
N SER A 140 -1.95 -12.17 30.13
CA SER A 140 -3.18 -11.63 29.53
C SER A 140 -3.79 -12.54 28.45
N GLY A 141 -3.01 -13.47 27.89
CA GLY A 141 -3.41 -14.28 26.73
C GLY A 141 -3.26 -13.57 25.38
N ALA A 142 -2.70 -12.35 25.33
CA ALA A 142 -2.48 -11.60 24.09
C ALA A 142 -1.61 -12.36 23.06
N TYR A 143 -0.76 -13.28 23.51
CA TYR A 143 0.07 -14.11 22.62
C TYR A 143 -0.72 -15.16 21.81
N ARG A 144 -1.98 -15.46 22.18
CA ARG A 144 -2.75 -16.57 21.59
C ARG A 144 -3.05 -16.39 20.10
N GLU A 145 -3.22 -15.16 19.64
CA GLU A 145 -3.41 -14.87 18.21
C GLU A 145 -2.14 -15.21 17.41
N ALA A 146 -0.97 -14.88 17.95
CA ALA A 146 0.32 -15.26 17.37
C ALA A 146 0.51 -16.79 17.40
N LEU A 147 0.13 -17.42 18.51
CA LEU A 147 0.16 -18.87 18.65
C LEU A 147 -0.72 -19.58 17.61
N ALA A 148 -1.96 -19.14 17.44
CA ALA A 148 -2.88 -19.67 16.42
C ALA A 148 -2.29 -19.58 15.01
N GLY A 149 -1.66 -18.44 14.69
CA GLY A 149 -0.95 -18.24 13.44
C GLY A 149 0.19 -19.23 13.23
N ALA A 150 1.04 -19.42 14.24
CA ALA A 150 2.21 -20.28 14.17
C ALA A 150 1.86 -21.78 14.08
N VAL A 151 0.88 -22.26 14.85
CA VAL A 151 0.58 -23.70 14.97
C VAL A 151 -0.31 -24.24 13.84
N TYR A 152 -0.96 -23.36 13.09
CA TYR A 152 -1.84 -23.74 11.97
C TYR A 152 -1.47 -23.08 10.65
N SER A 153 -0.35 -22.33 10.62
CA SER A 153 0.10 -21.57 9.45
C SER A 153 -1.00 -20.64 8.90
N LEU A 154 -1.64 -19.85 9.77
CA LEU A 154 -2.72 -18.92 9.38
C LEU A 154 -2.13 -17.56 8.96
N PRO A 155 -2.11 -17.23 7.66
CA PRO A 155 -1.45 -16.01 7.17
C PRO A 155 -2.24 -14.75 7.49
N CYS A 156 -3.57 -14.81 7.60
CA CYS A 156 -4.39 -13.60 7.73
C CYS A 156 -4.75 -13.29 9.18
N VAL A 157 -4.78 -12.00 9.54
CA VAL A 157 -5.08 -11.55 10.91
C VAL A 157 -6.47 -11.99 11.35
N TRP A 158 -7.47 -11.89 10.48
CA TRP A 158 -8.85 -12.28 10.80
C TRP A 158 -8.98 -13.75 11.21
N GLN A 159 -8.20 -14.66 10.60
CA GLN A 159 -8.23 -16.09 10.94
C GLN A 159 -7.66 -16.31 12.35
N ARG A 160 -6.54 -15.65 12.67
CA ARG A 160 -5.88 -15.75 13.97
C ARG A 160 -6.77 -15.21 15.09
N VAL A 161 -7.35 -14.05 14.86
CA VAL A 161 -8.31 -13.37 15.74
C VAL A 161 -9.56 -14.22 15.91
N GLY A 162 -10.19 -14.65 14.82
CA GLY A 162 -11.43 -15.41 14.84
C GLY A 162 -11.30 -16.76 15.54
N LEU A 163 -10.21 -17.51 15.28
CA LEU A 163 -9.94 -18.77 15.96
C LEU A 163 -9.66 -18.58 17.45
N THR A 164 -8.92 -17.53 17.81
CA THR A 164 -8.65 -17.21 19.22
C THR A 164 -9.93 -16.85 19.96
N GLU A 165 -10.80 -16.02 19.38
CA GLU A 165 -12.10 -15.71 19.98
C GLU A 165 -13.05 -16.89 20.04
N PHE A 166 -12.99 -17.79 19.06
CA PHE A 166 -13.85 -18.96 19.07
C PHE A 166 -13.42 -19.95 20.17
N ALA A 167 -12.12 -20.08 20.41
CA ALA A 167 -11.56 -20.95 21.45
C ALA A 167 -11.64 -20.35 22.86
N PHE A 168 -11.45 -19.03 23.02
CA PHE A 168 -11.27 -18.38 24.33
C PHE A 168 -12.14 -17.14 24.56
N GLY A 169 -12.75 -16.60 23.50
CA GLY A 169 -13.43 -15.32 23.53
C GLY A 169 -14.72 -15.37 24.35
N GLU A 170 -14.93 -14.31 25.12
CA GLU A 170 -16.17 -14.11 25.86
C GLU A 170 -17.31 -13.69 24.90
N GLU A 171 -18.55 -13.83 25.34
CA GLU A 171 -19.68 -13.30 24.60
C GLU A 171 -19.77 -11.79 24.77
N THR A 172 -19.79 -11.07 23.64
CA THR A 172 -20.00 -9.62 23.62
C THR A 172 -21.45 -9.27 23.32
N ASN A 173 -21.92 -8.12 23.81
CA ASN A 173 -23.31 -7.68 23.66
C ASN A 173 -23.67 -7.14 22.26
N ILE A 174 -22.73 -7.11 21.31
CA ILE A 174 -22.99 -6.61 19.96
C ILE A 174 -23.87 -7.62 19.20
N ASP A 175 -25.06 -7.22 18.79
CA ASP A 175 -25.85 -8.00 17.83
C ASP A 175 -25.35 -7.68 16.42
N LEU A 176 -24.73 -8.65 15.73
CA LEU A 176 -24.16 -8.41 14.40
C LEU A 176 -25.24 -8.05 13.37
N LYS A 177 -26.46 -8.57 13.53
CA LYS A 177 -27.53 -8.29 12.59
C LYS A 177 -28.02 -6.87 12.73
N ASP A 178 -28.17 -6.38 13.96
CA ASP A 178 -28.52 -4.98 14.20
C ASP A 178 -27.35 -4.04 13.85
N TYR A 179 -26.11 -4.45 14.12
CA TYR A 179 -24.91 -3.65 13.79
C TYR A 179 -24.77 -3.42 12.28
N TYR A 180 -24.91 -4.48 11.47
CA TYR A 180 -24.83 -4.40 10.01
C TYR A 180 -26.13 -3.95 9.32
N ALA A 181 -27.18 -3.61 10.08
CA ALA A 181 -28.36 -2.97 9.51
C ALA A 181 -28.06 -1.54 9.03
N ASP A 182 -27.02 -0.91 9.57
CA ASP A 182 -26.44 0.31 9.03
C ASP A 182 -25.37 -0.04 7.98
N GLY A 183 -25.60 0.40 6.73
CA GLY A 183 -24.67 0.19 5.64
C GLY A 183 -23.31 0.86 5.85
N ALA A 184 -23.22 1.86 6.73
CA ALA A 184 -21.96 2.49 7.11
C ALA A 184 -20.99 1.51 7.80
N HIS A 185 -21.49 0.44 8.40
CA HIS A 185 -20.64 -0.53 9.11
C HIS A 185 -20.14 -1.67 8.22
N ALA A 186 -20.48 -1.69 6.92
CA ALA A 186 -20.20 -2.83 6.05
C ALA A 186 -18.70 -3.19 5.97
N LEU A 187 -17.80 -2.19 6.00
CA LEU A 187 -16.35 -2.40 5.93
C LEU A 187 -15.78 -3.07 7.18
N THR A 188 -16.43 -2.97 8.33
CA THR A 188 -16.04 -3.70 9.55
C THR A 188 -16.06 -5.23 9.31
N ALA A 189 -16.91 -5.72 8.40
CA ALA A 189 -16.97 -7.14 8.05
C ALA A 189 -15.74 -7.64 7.27
N SER A 190 -14.89 -6.75 6.78
CA SER A 190 -13.60 -7.11 6.18
C SER A 190 -12.67 -7.81 7.16
N CYS A 191 -12.86 -7.59 8.46
CA CYS A 191 -11.94 -8.05 9.50
C CYS A 191 -10.46 -7.70 9.19
N SER A 192 -10.22 -6.60 8.47
CA SER A 192 -8.86 -6.14 8.20
C SER A 192 -8.17 -5.71 9.50
N ALA A 193 -6.84 -5.70 9.52
CA ALA A 193 -6.09 -5.27 10.71
C ALA A 193 -6.41 -3.80 11.12
N ILE A 194 -6.93 -3.00 10.18
CA ILE A 194 -7.40 -1.63 10.43
C ILE A 194 -8.57 -1.63 11.41
N HIS A 195 -9.60 -2.45 11.16
CA HIS A 195 -10.81 -2.55 12.00
C HIS A 195 -10.59 -3.32 13.30
N LEU A 196 -9.63 -4.23 13.31
CA LEU A 196 -9.30 -5.06 14.47
C LEU A 196 -8.40 -4.35 15.49
N SER A 197 -7.77 -3.24 15.10
CA SER A 197 -6.78 -2.55 15.94
C SER A 197 -7.39 -1.38 16.71
N PRO A 198 -7.22 -1.33 18.04
CA PRO A 198 -7.63 -0.18 18.86
C PRO A 198 -6.79 1.08 18.61
N VAL A 199 -5.75 1.00 17.77
CA VAL A 199 -4.94 2.16 17.35
C VAL A 199 -5.67 2.99 16.30
N LEU A 200 -6.41 2.34 15.40
CA LEU A 200 -7.11 2.99 14.28
C LEU A 200 -8.63 2.99 14.42
N SER A 201 -9.17 2.12 15.27
CA SER A 201 -10.61 1.91 15.41
C SER A 201 -11.09 2.15 16.84
N ASP A 202 -12.31 2.64 16.98
CA ASP A 202 -12.95 2.76 18.29
C ASP A 202 -13.31 1.38 18.88
N ALA A 203 -13.68 1.37 20.16
CA ALA A 203 -13.96 0.14 20.90
C ALA A 203 -15.18 -0.64 20.36
N GLU A 204 -16.19 0.04 19.80
CA GLU A 204 -17.37 -0.61 19.24
C GLU A 204 -17.01 -1.32 17.93
N THR A 205 -16.30 -0.62 17.04
CA THR A 205 -15.77 -1.13 15.77
C THR A 205 -14.85 -2.33 15.99
N VAL A 206 -13.91 -2.22 16.93
CA VAL A 206 -13.01 -3.35 17.29
C VAL A 206 -13.83 -4.53 17.80
N SER A 207 -14.76 -4.31 18.73
CA SER A 207 -15.59 -5.40 19.27
C SER A 207 -16.46 -6.04 18.19
N ALA A 208 -16.99 -5.27 17.24
CA ALA A 208 -17.79 -5.77 16.12
C ALA A 208 -16.94 -6.57 15.12
N ALA A 209 -15.76 -6.06 14.74
CA ALA A 209 -14.82 -6.76 13.87
C ALA A 209 -14.36 -8.09 14.49
N ARG A 210 -14.03 -8.08 15.78
CA ARG A 210 -13.65 -9.28 16.55
C ARG A 210 -14.79 -10.31 16.64
N LYS A 211 -16.02 -9.87 16.91
CA LYS A 211 -17.21 -10.74 16.90
C LYS A 211 -17.51 -11.29 15.50
N THR A 212 -17.29 -10.49 14.47
CA THR A 212 -17.44 -10.91 13.07
C THR A 212 -16.42 -11.99 12.72
N ALA A 213 -15.15 -11.81 13.06
CA ALA A 213 -14.11 -12.82 12.87
C ALA A 213 -14.46 -14.13 13.61
N LYS A 214 -14.90 -14.06 14.87
CA LYS A 214 -15.39 -15.22 15.64
C LYS A 214 -16.53 -15.94 14.93
N SER A 215 -17.54 -15.19 14.48
CA SER A 215 -18.73 -15.73 13.83
C SER A 215 -18.42 -16.34 12.47
N LEU A 216 -17.54 -15.72 11.67
CA LEU A 216 -17.05 -16.26 10.40
C LEU A 216 -16.27 -17.56 10.64
N THR A 217 -15.36 -17.59 11.61
CA THR A 217 -14.63 -18.81 11.97
C THR A 217 -15.59 -19.94 12.38
N ALA A 218 -16.56 -19.66 13.26
CA ALA A 218 -17.56 -20.65 13.67
C ALA A 218 -18.35 -21.18 12.46
N TYR A 219 -18.84 -20.27 11.60
CA TYR A 219 -19.56 -20.64 10.39
C TYR A 219 -18.74 -21.56 9.48
N VAL A 220 -17.47 -21.24 9.22
CA VAL A 220 -16.62 -22.06 8.34
C VAL A 220 -16.36 -23.42 8.98
N LEU A 221 -16.02 -23.49 10.27
CA LEU A 221 -15.72 -24.75 10.95
C LEU A 221 -16.96 -25.65 11.13
N GLU A 222 -18.16 -25.08 11.27
CA GLU A 222 -19.41 -25.83 11.41
C GLU A 222 -19.97 -26.33 10.07
N ASN A 223 -19.75 -25.59 8.98
CA ASN A 223 -20.34 -25.88 7.66
C ASN A 223 -19.34 -26.45 6.66
N ASN A 224 -18.04 -26.33 6.92
CA ASN A 224 -16.95 -26.85 6.10
C ASN A 224 -15.97 -27.63 6.98
N ASP A 225 -14.70 -27.68 6.61
CA ASP A 225 -13.65 -28.25 7.43
C ASP A 225 -12.55 -27.22 7.74
N PHE A 226 -11.62 -27.62 8.61
CA PHE A 226 -10.49 -26.77 8.98
C PHE A 226 -9.56 -26.43 7.80
N ALA A 227 -9.49 -27.30 6.77
CA ALA A 227 -8.65 -27.03 5.61
C ALA A 227 -9.21 -25.84 4.81
N VAL A 228 -10.53 -25.78 4.62
CA VAL A 228 -11.20 -24.61 4.02
C VAL A 228 -10.93 -23.34 4.83
N PHE A 229 -11.07 -23.41 6.16
CA PHE A 229 -10.76 -22.26 7.02
C PHE A 229 -9.33 -21.76 6.84
N ARG A 230 -8.35 -22.66 6.85
CA ARG A 230 -6.92 -22.34 6.69
C ARG A 230 -6.59 -21.77 5.32
N GLU A 231 -7.17 -22.33 4.25
CA GLU A 231 -6.88 -21.95 2.86
C GLU A 231 -7.65 -20.70 2.40
N THR A 232 -8.68 -20.26 3.14
CA THR A 232 -9.44 -19.05 2.83
C THR A 232 -8.70 -17.82 3.35
N ALA A 233 -7.96 -17.14 2.47
CA ALA A 233 -7.29 -15.89 2.83
C ALA A 233 -8.28 -14.70 2.85
N ASP A 234 -9.16 -14.59 1.84
CA ASP A 234 -10.13 -13.49 1.73
C ASP A 234 -11.46 -13.82 2.44
N PRO A 235 -11.80 -13.12 3.54
CA PRO A 235 -13.08 -13.29 4.21
C PRO A 235 -14.25 -12.81 3.34
N GLY A 236 -14.02 -11.90 2.39
CA GLY A 236 -15.03 -11.38 1.46
C GLY A 236 -15.73 -12.49 0.67
N SER A 237 -14.99 -13.53 0.30
CA SER A 237 -15.52 -14.72 -0.38
C SER A 237 -16.57 -15.51 0.43
N LEU A 238 -16.58 -15.35 1.76
CA LEU A 238 -17.49 -16.05 2.67
C LEU A 238 -18.71 -15.22 3.05
N LEU A 239 -18.61 -13.88 2.98
CA LEU A 239 -19.58 -12.94 3.57
C LEU A 239 -21.00 -13.13 3.06
N GLY A 240 -21.20 -13.40 1.77
CA GLY A 240 -22.55 -13.62 1.23
C GLY A 240 -23.24 -14.79 1.93
N SER A 241 -22.58 -15.95 1.97
CA SER A 241 -23.14 -17.16 2.60
C SER A 241 -23.25 -17.06 4.13
N TRP A 242 -22.31 -16.37 4.77
CA TRP A 242 -22.31 -16.14 6.21
C TRP A 242 -23.40 -15.14 6.63
N SER A 243 -23.58 -14.04 5.89
CA SER A 243 -24.62 -13.05 6.16
C SER A 243 -26.02 -13.64 5.97
N ASP A 244 -26.21 -14.51 4.96
CA ASP A 244 -27.43 -15.29 4.78
C ASP A 244 -27.69 -16.23 5.97
N TYR A 245 -26.65 -16.92 6.47
CA TYR A 245 -26.73 -17.79 7.66
C TYR A 245 -27.18 -17.02 8.91
N LEU A 246 -26.71 -15.78 9.10
CA LEU A 246 -27.13 -14.90 10.20
C LEU A 246 -28.46 -14.17 9.94
N GLY A 247 -29.01 -14.26 8.72
CA GLY A 247 -30.21 -13.55 8.32
C GLY A 247 -30.04 -12.03 8.29
N ILE A 248 -28.85 -11.56 7.90
CA ILE A 248 -28.52 -10.16 7.59
C ILE A 248 -28.98 -9.87 6.16
N SER A 249 -29.67 -8.74 5.94
CA SER A 249 -30.21 -8.39 4.61
C SER A 249 -30.02 -6.90 4.32
N PRO A 250 -29.51 -6.52 3.13
CA PRO A 250 -29.10 -7.40 2.02
C PRO A 250 -27.86 -8.25 2.36
N ALA A 251 -27.61 -9.29 1.55
CA ALA A 251 -26.40 -10.12 1.68
C ALA A 251 -25.16 -9.22 1.60
N MET A 252 -24.22 -9.42 2.53
CA MET A 252 -23.05 -8.57 2.63
C MET A 252 -22.04 -8.88 1.52
N SER A 253 -21.46 -7.81 0.99
CA SER A 253 -20.33 -7.86 0.06
C SER A 253 -19.36 -6.74 0.38
N LEU A 254 -18.06 -7.00 0.25
CA LEU A 254 -17.05 -5.97 0.34
C LEU A 254 -16.76 -5.35 -1.04
N PRO A 255 -16.17 -4.15 -1.08
CA PRO A 255 -15.56 -3.63 -2.29
C PRO A 255 -14.53 -4.61 -2.88
N ALA A 256 -14.13 -4.34 -4.13
CA ALA A 256 -12.94 -4.97 -4.70
C ALA A 256 -11.73 -4.77 -3.77
N ARG A 257 -10.73 -5.67 -3.86
CA ARG A 257 -9.50 -5.69 -3.03
C ARG A 257 -9.63 -6.19 -1.59
N SER A 258 -10.74 -6.84 -1.23
CA SER A 258 -10.89 -7.44 0.12
C SER A 258 -9.78 -8.44 0.46
N PHE A 259 -9.26 -9.18 -0.54
CA PHE A 259 -8.12 -10.07 -0.39
C PHE A 259 -6.86 -9.31 0.07
N GLU A 260 -6.46 -8.25 -0.63
CA GLU A 260 -5.32 -7.43 -0.23
C GLU A 260 -5.50 -6.84 1.18
N MET A 261 -6.73 -6.44 1.53
CA MET A 261 -7.02 -5.87 2.84
C MET A 261 -7.01 -6.91 3.95
N ALA A 262 -7.24 -8.19 3.63
CA ALA A 262 -7.11 -9.30 4.57
C ALA A 262 -5.65 -9.67 4.86
N GLU A 263 -4.74 -9.45 3.90
CA GLU A 263 -3.29 -9.65 4.04
C GLU A 263 -2.60 -8.51 4.81
N LEU A 264 -3.29 -7.38 4.99
CA LEU A 264 -2.74 -6.21 5.66
C LEU A 264 -2.40 -6.53 7.11
N THR A 265 -1.17 -6.19 7.49
CA THR A 265 -0.67 -6.32 8.87
C THR A 265 -0.45 -4.96 9.49
N LEU A 266 -0.63 -4.87 10.81
CA LEU A 266 -0.47 -3.64 11.58
C LEU A 266 0.54 -3.89 12.71
N THR A 267 1.48 -2.97 12.85
CA THR A 267 2.41 -2.88 13.98
C THR A 267 2.47 -1.45 14.49
N THR A 268 2.73 -1.25 15.78
CA THR A 268 2.98 0.08 16.35
C THR A 268 4.47 0.33 16.47
N SER A 269 4.93 1.50 16.05
CA SER A 269 6.32 1.91 16.28
C SER A 269 6.46 2.62 17.65
N ASN A 270 7.70 2.75 18.14
CA ASN A 270 8.02 3.56 19.32
C ASN A 270 7.80 5.06 19.01
N GLY A 271 6.55 5.53 19.10
CA GLY A 271 6.20 6.91 18.77
C GLY A 271 4.71 7.22 18.55
N ASN A 272 3.82 6.24 18.71
CA ASN A 272 2.39 6.28 18.33
C ASN A 272 2.10 6.20 16.82
N ASP A 273 3.12 6.06 15.97
CA ASP A 273 2.87 5.83 14.55
C ASP A 273 2.35 4.41 14.31
N CYS A 274 1.34 4.31 13.46
CA CYS A 274 0.82 3.05 12.98
C CYS A 274 1.55 2.64 11.70
N VAL A 275 2.18 1.46 11.69
CA VAL A 275 2.86 0.93 10.51
C VAL A 275 2.04 -0.21 9.93
N LEU A 276 1.49 0.04 8.74
CA LEU A 276 0.73 -0.92 7.95
C LEU A 276 1.61 -1.54 6.87
N ARG A 277 1.48 -2.85 6.66
CA ARG A 277 2.19 -3.54 5.57
C ARG A 277 1.24 -4.42 4.78
N VAL A 278 1.32 -4.30 3.45
CA VAL A 278 0.55 -5.08 2.49
C VAL A 278 1.36 -5.19 1.20
N LYS A 279 1.44 -6.40 0.62
CA LYS A 279 2.36 -6.70 -0.50
C LYS A 279 3.79 -6.23 -0.17
N ASN A 280 4.40 -5.44 -1.05
CA ASN A 280 5.72 -4.83 -0.90
C ASN A 280 5.68 -3.42 -0.31
N PHE A 281 4.52 -2.94 0.14
CA PHE A 281 4.35 -1.59 0.69
C PHE A 281 4.42 -1.57 2.21
N THR A 282 5.16 -0.60 2.75
CA THR A 282 5.13 -0.24 4.18
C THR A 282 4.62 1.19 4.29
N VAL A 283 3.44 1.36 4.89
CA VAL A 283 2.79 2.67 5.07
C VAL A 283 2.84 3.05 6.54
N THR A 284 3.55 4.12 6.86
CA THR A 284 3.61 4.70 8.21
C THR A 284 2.61 5.84 8.30
N ILE A 285 1.57 5.63 9.11
CA ILE A 285 0.51 6.59 9.39
C ILE A 285 0.85 7.28 10.72
N SER A 286 1.15 8.57 10.62
CA SER A 286 1.21 9.51 11.76
C SER A 286 -0.13 10.23 11.89
N GLU A 287 -0.40 10.87 13.04
CA GLU A 287 -1.57 11.76 13.18
C GLU A 287 -1.61 12.76 12.01
N ASN A 288 -2.66 12.69 11.19
CA ASN A 288 -2.86 13.59 10.06
C ASN A 288 -4.35 13.96 9.93
N SER A 289 -4.63 15.08 9.26
CA SER A 289 -5.97 15.69 9.26
C SER A 289 -6.93 15.11 8.22
N TRP A 290 -6.45 14.28 7.30
CA TRP A 290 -7.24 13.81 6.15
C TRP A 290 -7.59 12.33 6.21
N LEU A 291 -6.92 11.53 7.05
CA LEU A 291 -7.21 10.13 7.29
C LEU A 291 -7.65 9.91 8.74
N ILE A 292 -8.94 10.14 9.00
CA ILE A 292 -9.48 10.32 10.35
C ILE A 292 -10.08 9.04 10.93
N ASP A 293 -10.53 8.12 10.07
CA ASP A 293 -11.32 6.95 10.46
C ASP A 293 -10.86 5.67 9.74
N PRO A 294 -11.14 4.48 10.29
CA PRO A 294 -10.66 3.21 9.74
C PRO A 294 -11.18 2.91 8.33
N ASP A 295 -12.41 3.30 8.01
CA ASP A 295 -13.00 3.12 6.68
C ASP A 295 -12.27 4.00 5.66
N GLY A 296 -11.89 5.22 6.03
CA GLY A 296 -11.02 6.10 5.24
C GLY A 296 -9.67 5.46 4.95
N VAL A 297 -9.02 4.84 5.95
CA VAL A 297 -7.75 4.11 5.75
C VAL A 297 -7.95 2.95 4.77
N TYR A 298 -9.02 2.16 4.96
CA TYR A 298 -9.35 1.02 4.09
C TYR A 298 -9.54 1.47 2.64
N ASN A 299 -10.38 2.49 2.42
CA ASN A 299 -10.70 3.00 1.10
C ASN A 299 -9.47 3.61 0.42
N TRP A 300 -8.60 4.30 1.16
CA TRP A 300 -7.35 4.83 0.61
C TRP A 300 -6.46 3.73 0.01
N PHE A 301 -6.35 2.56 0.66
CA PHE A 301 -5.59 1.44 0.09
C PHE A 301 -6.26 0.85 -1.16
N CYS A 302 -7.59 0.69 -1.16
CA CYS A 302 -8.33 0.23 -2.33
C CYS A 302 -8.08 1.16 -3.52
N ASP A 303 -8.29 2.46 -3.30
CA ASP A 303 -8.09 3.51 -4.30
C ASP A 303 -6.63 3.54 -4.78
N PHE A 304 -5.67 3.48 -3.86
CA PHE A 304 -4.24 3.45 -4.18
C PHE A 304 -3.92 2.31 -5.16
N PHE A 305 -4.31 1.08 -4.85
CA PHE A 305 -4.02 -0.08 -5.69
C PHE A 305 -4.75 -0.03 -7.04
N ASP A 306 -6.01 0.40 -7.06
CA ASP A 306 -6.78 0.53 -8.29
C ASP A 306 -6.22 1.63 -9.20
N GLY A 307 -5.78 2.75 -8.62
CA GLY A 307 -5.11 3.81 -9.37
C GLY A 307 -3.73 3.40 -9.87
N MET A 308 -2.94 2.63 -9.10
CA MET A 308 -1.68 2.08 -9.59
C MET A 308 -1.87 1.12 -10.76
N GLU A 309 -2.94 0.33 -10.78
CA GLU A 309 -3.27 -0.46 -11.97
C GLU A 309 -3.57 0.40 -13.20
N MET A 310 -4.21 1.56 -13.02
CA MET A 310 -4.44 2.50 -14.12
C MET A 310 -3.12 3.08 -14.64
N VAL A 311 -2.23 3.52 -13.74
CA VAL A 311 -0.89 4.02 -14.09
C VAL A 311 -0.11 2.97 -14.89
N ILE A 312 -0.04 1.72 -14.40
CA ILE A 312 0.67 0.65 -15.10
C ILE A 312 0.04 0.32 -16.45
N LYS A 313 -1.29 0.33 -16.57
CA LYS A 313 -1.99 0.13 -17.85
C LYS A 313 -1.68 1.25 -18.85
N GLN A 314 -1.57 2.49 -18.38
CA GLN A 314 -1.22 3.63 -19.23
C GLN A 314 0.23 3.55 -19.71
N ILE A 315 1.17 3.22 -18.82
CA ILE A 315 2.57 2.95 -19.20
C ILE A 315 2.65 1.83 -20.24
N ALA A 316 1.90 0.73 -20.06
CA ALA A 316 1.87 -0.37 -21.01
C ALA A 316 1.32 0.03 -22.39
N ALA A 317 0.38 0.98 -22.43
CA ALA A 317 -0.25 1.44 -23.67
C ALA A 317 0.63 2.45 -24.43
N GLU A 318 1.27 3.37 -23.72
CA GLU A 318 1.98 4.50 -24.33
C GLU A 318 3.49 4.30 -24.40
N ALA A 319 4.07 3.58 -23.44
CA ALA A 319 5.51 3.33 -23.33
C ALA A 319 5.84 1.85 -23.03
N PRO A 320 5.48 0.92 -23.95
CA PRO A 320 5.61 -0.51 -23.72
C PRO A 320 7.06 -0.97 -23.49
N SER A 321 8.07 -0.23 -23.99
CA SER A 321 9.49 -0.58 -23.77
C SER A 321 9.91 -0.29 -22.33
N SER A 322 9.23 0.63 -21.65
CA SER A 322 9.48 1.03 -20.26
C SER A 322 8.73 0.17 -19.23
N LEU A 323 7.73 -0.60 -19.65
CA LEU A 323 6.86 -1.38 -18.77
C LEU A 323 7.64 -2.35 -17.86
N ALA A 324 8.61 -3.09 -18.42
CA ALA A 324 9.37 -4.08 -17.65
C ALA A 324 10.21 -3.43 -16.53
N VAL A 325 10.66 -2.19 -16.74
CA VAL A 325 11.38 -1.41 -15.70
C VAL A 325 10.41 -0.95 -14.63
N ALA A 326 9.25 -0.42 -15.02
CA ALA A 326 8.20 0.01 -14.10
C ALA A 326 7.70 -1.17 -13.23
N GLU A 327 7.35 -2.30 -13.83
CA GLU A 327 6.90 -3.50 -13.08
C GLU A 327 7.96 -4.01 -12.11
N LYS A 328 9.24 -4.01 -12.53
CA LYS A 328 10.34 -4.41 -11.66
C LYS A 328 10.44 -3.50 -10.44
N ARG A 329 10.42 -2.18 -10.64
CA ARG A 329 10.52 -1.19 -9.55
C ARG A 329 9.27 -1.21 -8.66
N TYR A 330 8.09 -1.40 -9.24
CA TYR A 330 6.84 -1.56 -8.50
C TYR A 330 6.83 -2.79 -7.59
N ALA A 331 7.62 -3.83 -7.90
CA ALA A 331 7.77 -5.02 -7.07
C ALA A 331 8.82 -4.88 -5.95
N GLU A 332 9.63 -3.81 -5.94
CA GLU A 332 10.61 -3.56 -4.88
C GLU A 332 9.93 -3.06 -3.60
N PRO A 333 10.51 -3.25 -2.41
CA PRO A 333 9.95 -2.69 -1.18
C PRO A 333 9.84 -1.16 -1.26
N ILE A 334 8.64 -0.63 -1.02
CA ILE A 334 8.35 0.82 -1.07
C ILE A 334 7.82 1.29 0.29
N SER A 335 8.39 2.38 0.81
CA SER A 335 7.96 3.02 2.05
C SER A 335 7.15 4.28 1.77
N ILE A 336 5.94 4.38 2.31
CA ILE A 336 5.11 5.58 2.23
C ILE A 336 4.97 6.11 3.65
N ILE A 337 5.30 7.37 3.88
CA ILE A 337 5.19 8.01 5.20
C ILE A 337 4.20 9.16 5.08
N PHE A 338 3.17 9.15 5.92
CA PHE A 338 2.26 10.28 6.02
C PHE A 338 2.91 11.38 6.86
N GLY A 339 3.26 12.47 6.17
CA GLY A 339 3.91 13.63 6.74
C GLY A 339 2.90 14.66 7.26
N ASP A 340 3.42 15.61 8.04
CA ASP A 340 2.66 16.76 8.52
C ASP A 340 2.30 17.71 7.37
N ILE A 341 1.21 18.47 7.51
CA ILE A 341 0.69 19.43 6.52
C ILE A 341 1.75 20.48 6.14
N ASP A 342 2.70 20.77 7.03
CA ASP A 342 3.80 21.71 6.81
C ASP A 342 4.94 21.14 5.92
N THR A 343 4.84 19.88 5.49
CA THR A 343 5.80 19.27 4.56
C THR A 343 5.25 19.16 3.13
N TYR A 344 6.14 19.27 2.14
CA TYR A 344 5.79 19.01 0.74
C TYR A 344 5.69 17.51 0.50
N THR A 345 4.75 17.09 -0.35
CA THR A 345 4.73 15.73 -0.87
C THR A 345 5.94 15.55 -1.82
N TYR A 346 6.68 14.45 -1.67
CA TYR A 346 7.87 14.20 -2.48
C TYR A 346 8.29 12.72 -2.47
N ALA A 347 8.77 12.24 -3.61
CA ALA A 347 9.40 10.93 -3.79
C ALA A 347 10.93 10.99 -3.60
N TYR A 348 11.49 9.96 -2.98
CA TYR A 348 12.91 9.71 -2.89
C TYR A 348 13.25 8.42 -3.67
N PRO A 349 13.46 8.48 -5.00
CA PRO A 349 13.73 7.30 -5.82
C PRO A 349 14.89 6.44 -5.33
N THR A 350 15.95 7.05 -4.79
CA THR A 350 17.11 6.33 -4.24
C THR A 350 16.81 5.49 -2.99
N GLN A 351 15.70 5.77 -2.31
CA GLN A 351 15.30 5.13 -1.05
C GLN A 351 14.00 4.32 -1.20
N ASN A 352 13.43 4.26 -2.41
CA ASN A 352 12.08 3.73 -2.66
C ASN A 352 11.07 4.24 -1.63
N LYS A 353 11.08 5.55 -1.40
CA LYS A 353 10.33 6.18 -0.31
C LYS A 353 9.51 7.35 -0.82
N ILE A 354 8.28 7.49 -0.34
CA ILE A 354 7.41 8.65 -0.57
C ILE A 354 7.07 9.27 0.78
N VAL A 355 7.15 10.60 0.86
CA VAL A 355 6.53 11.38 1.94
C VAL A 355 5.25 11.98 1.37
N LEU A 356 4.10 11.55 1.89
CA LEU A 356 2.79 11.94 1.41
C LEU A 356 2.15 12.90 2.41
N THR A 357 1.82 14.10 1.96
CA THR A 357 1.11 15.11 2.78
C THR A 357 -0.28 15.43 2.26
N LYS A 358 -0.59 14.94 1.06
CA LYS A 358 -1.90 15.02 0.41
C LYS A 358 -2.24 13.66 -0.18
N ASP A 359 -3.46 13.19 0.06
CA ASP A 359 -3.98 11.92 -0.44
C ASP A 359 -3.86 11.77 -1.97
N ASN A 360 -4.15 12.84 -2.70
CA ASN A 360 -4.26 12.83 -4.16
C ASN A 360 -2.93 12.74 -4.93
N ALA A 361 -1.80 13.02 -4.27
CA ALA A 361 -0.50 13.08 -4.94
C ALA A 361 0.21 11.72 -5.04
N ILE A 362 -0.34 10.66 -4.41
CA ILE A 362 0.37 9.39 -4.30
C ILE A 362 0.73 8.77 -5.66
N TRP A 363 -0.15 8.82 -6.65
CA TRP A 363 0.12 8.25 -7.97
C TRP A 363 1.19 9.05 -8.73
N HIS A 364 1.21 10.38 -8.58
CA HIS A 364 2.26 11.24 -9.13
C HIS A 364 3.63 10.82 -8.60
N GLU A 365 3.76 10.74 -7.28
CA GLU A 365 5.01 10.36 -6.62
C GLU A 365 5.44 8.92 -6.94
N MET A 366 4.48 8.02 -7.13
CA MET A 366 4.77 6.67 -7.57
C MET A 366 5.37 6.67 -8.98
N VAL A 367 4.89 7.50 -9.91
CA VAL A 367 5.49 7.57 -11.25
C VAL A 367 6.96 7.99 -11.19
N HIS A 368 7.32 8.93 -10.32
CA HIS A 368 8.73 9.27 -10.08
C HIS A 368 9.55 8.03 -9.66
N LEU A 369 9.04 7.21 -8.72
CA LEU A 369 9.71 5.96 -8.35
C LEU A 369 9.82 4.97 -9.53
N LEU A 370 8.77 4.87 -10.36
CA LEU A 370 8.70 3.89 -11.44
C LEU A 370 9.56 4.25 -12.66
N LEU A 371 9.66 5.53 -13.02
CA LEU A 371 10.17 5.95 -14.33
C LEU A 371 11.37 6.91 -14.27
N GLU A 372 11.86 7.31 -13.10
CA GLU A 372 13.00 8.23 -13.00
C GLU A 372 14.30 7.56 -12.58
N GLU A 373 15.43 8.11 -13.03
CA GLU A 373 16.73 7.72 -12.49
C GLU A 373 17.06 8.49 -11.21
N THR A 374 18.02 7.97 -10.45
CA THR A 374 18.53 8.60 -9.22
C THR A 374 19.29 9.91 -9.43
N VAL A 375 19.60 10.30 -10.67
CA VAL A 375 20.37 11.50 -11.01
C VAL A 375 19.46 12.53 -11.66
N VAL A 376 19.05 13.53 -10.88
CA VAL A 376 18.25 14.66 -11.35
C VAL A 376 19.10 15.59 -12.20
N ILE A 377 18.69 15.82 -13.46
CA ILE A 377 19.24 16.88 -14.29
C ILE A 377 18.39 18.13 -14.05
N ARG A 378 18.94 19.09 -13.31
CA ARG A 378 18.18 20.25 -12.79
C ARG A 378 17.45 21.03 -13.88
N GLU A 379 18.02 21.10 -15.08
CA GLU A 379 17.47 21.78 -16.26
C GLU A 379 16.24 21.08 -16.88
N GLN A 380 15.99 19.82 -16.51
CA GLN A 380 14.96 18.95 -17.08
C GLN A 380 13.88 18.53 -16.08
N VAL A 381 13.91 19.07 -14.86
CA VAL A 381 12.92 18.73 -13.82
C VAL A 381 11.48 18.98 -14.27
N TRP A 382 11.27 20.00 -15.12
CA TRP A 382 9.93 20.25 -15.63
C TRP A 382 9.34 19.09 -16.43
N ILE A 383 10.18 18.24 -17.05
CA ILE A 383 9.72 17.08 -17.81
C ILE A 383 9.47 15.89 -16.88
N GLU A 384 10.30 15.72 -15.86
CA GLU A 384 10.11 14.75 -14.78
C GLU A 384 8.71 14.94 -14.14
N GLU A 385 8.39 16.17 -13.76
CA GLU A 385 7.09 16.56 -13.21
C GLU A 385 5.95 16.39 -14.23
N ALA A 386 6.18 16.73 -15.51
CA ALA A 386 5.19 16.55 -16.57
C ALA A 386 4.89 15.07 -16.86
N LEU A 387 5.92 14.23 -16.84
CA LEU A 387 5.82 12.79 -17.03
C LEU A 387 5.04 12.15 -15.87
N ALA A 388 5.35 12.54 -14.63
CA ALA A 388 4.64 12.07 -13.45
C ALA A 388 3.17 12.47 -13.47
N GLU A 389 2.89 13.70 -13.86
CA GLU A 389 1.52 14.21 -14.01
C GLU A 389 0.76 13.49 -15.12
N HIS A 390 1.37 13.33 -16.31
CA HIS A 390 0.77 12.66 -17.48
C HIS A 390 0.31 11.23 -17.18
N PHE A 391 1.18 10.41 -16.56
CA PHE A 391 0.85 9.01 -16.27
C PHE A 391 -0.01 8.81 -15.03
N SER A 392 -0.14 9.81 -14.16
CA SER A 392 -0.96 9.71 -12.94
C SER A 392 -2.34 10.35 -13.09
N TYR A 393 -2.56 11.16 -14.13
CA TYR A 393 -3.75 12.00 -14.33
C TYR A 393 -5.08 11.24 -14.19
N ALA A 394 -5.20 10.12 -14.90
CA ALA A 394 -6.42 9.33 -14.91
C ALA A 394 -6.71 8.70 -13.53
N ALA A 395 -5.67 8.27 -12.82
CA ALA A 395 -5.80 7.73 -11.47
C ALA A 395 -6.21 8.82 -10.47
N GLN A 396 -5.53 9.97 -10.50
CA GLN A 396 -5.85 11.13 -9.65
C GLN A 396 -7.28 11.62 -9.85
N THR A 397 -7.72 11.76 -11.10
CA THR A 397 -9.07 12.22 -11.46
C THR A 397 -10.14 11.28 -10.94
N ARG A 398 -9.92 9.96 -11.03
CA ARG A 398 -10.90 8.96 -10.64
C ARG A 398 -10.99 8.76 -9.13
N TYR A 399 -9.85 8.71 -8.44
CA TYR A 399 -9.76 8.24 -7.06
C TYR A 399 -9.47 9.35 -6.04
N ALA A 400 -9.12 10.57 -6.49
CA ALA A 400 -9.03 11.74 -5.62
C ALA A 400 -9.82 12.95 -6.15
N PRO A 401 -11.11 12.77 -6.53
CA PRO A 401 -11.87 13.83 -7.20
C PRO A 401 -12.14 15.05 -6.33
N THR A 402 -12.04 14.98 -4.99
CA THR A 402 -12.70 15.96 -4.10
C THR A 402 -11.83 17.08 -3.51
N ARG A 403 -10.51 17.21 -3.78
CA ARG A 403 -9.68 18.15 -3.00
C ARG A 403 -8.59 18.96 -3.69
N TYR A 404 -8.30 18.77 -4.99
CA TYR A 404 -7.26 19.58 -5.64
C TYR A 404 -7.56 19.93 -7.10
N TYR A 405 -8.09 18.97 -7.88
CA TYR A 405 -8.44 19.20 -9.28
C TYR A 405 -9.89 19.67 -9.47
N SER A 406 -10.84 19.11 -8.71
CA SER A 406 -12.19 19.71 -8.61
C SER A 406 -12.15 21.10 -8.01
N GLU A 407 -11.24 21.42 -7.08
CA GLU A 407 -11.11 22.81 -6.62
C GLU A 407 -10.72 23.75 -7.76
N GLY A 408 -9.90 23.30 -8.71
CA GLY A 408 -9.52 24.05 -9.90
C GLY A 408 -10.63 24.16 -10.95
N PHE A 409 -11.28 23.04 -11.30
CA PHE A 409 -12.40 23.03 -12.24
C PHE A 409 -13.67 23.68 -11.66
N ASP A 410 -14.01 23.42 -10.40
CA ASP A 410 -15.09 24.10 -9.69
C ASP A 410 -14.76 25.57 -9.44
N ALA A 411 -13.50 25.95 -9.16
CA ALA A 411 -13.14 27.37 -9.10
C ALA A 411 -13.28 28.03 -10.47
N TYR A 412 -12.94 27.32 -11.55
CA TYR A 412 -13.16 27.76 -12.91
C TYR A 412 -14.66 27.92 -13.23
N LEU A 413 -15.52 26.97 -12.84
CA LEU A 413 -16.97 27.08 -13.00
C LEU A 413 -17.58 28.18 -12.12
N ARG A 414 -17.13 28.30 -10.85
CA ARG A 414 -17.54 29.38 -9.94
C ARG A 414 -17.10 30.76 -10.43
N PHE A 415 -15.95 30.88 -11.08
CA PHE A 415 -15.53 32.11 -11.75
C PHE A 415 -16.54 32.50 -12.83
N PHE A 416 -16.97 31.58 -13.68
CA PHE A 416 -18.02 31.85 -14.68
C PHE A 416 -19.33 32.33 -14.04
N GLU A 417 -19.75 31.72 -12.93
CA GLU A 417 -20.96 32.11 -12.21
C GLU A 417 -20.82 33.47 -11.50
N GLU A 418 -19.70 33.74 -10.84
CA GLU A 418 -19.46 34.98 -10.07
C GLU A 418 -19.16 36.20 -10.97
N VAL A 419 -18.48 35.98 -12.09
CA VAL A 419 -18.11 37.03 -13.07
C VAL A 419 -19.28 37.39 -13.96
N SER A 420 -20.26 36.50 -14.14
CA SER A 420 -21.52 36.84 -14.81
C SER A 420 -22.28 38.01 -14.15
N GLY A 421 -21.87 38.45 -12.95
CA GLY A 421 -22.39 39.62 -12.23
C GLY A 421 -21.39 40.73 -11.87
N LYS A 422 -20.12 40.70 -12.30
CA LYS A 422 -19.09 41.72 -11.99
C LYS A 422 -18.26 42.09 -13.24
N GLU A 423 -17.65 43.28 -13.24
CA GLU A 423 -16.68 43.69 -14.27
C GLU A 423 -15.40 42.84 -14.13
N ALA A 424 -15.26 41.77 -14.91
CA ALA A 424 -13.97 41.12 -15.16
C ALA A 424 -13.24 41.81 -16.31
N GLU A 425 -11.91 41.75 -16.29
CA GLU A 425 -11.08 42.27 -17.36
C GLU A 425 -11.30 41.47 -18.65
N ALA A 426 -11.21 42.14 -19.80
CA ALA A 426 -11.49 41.51 -21.10
C ALA A 426 -10.54 40.34 -21.41
N ASP A 427 -9.28 40.45 -20.97
CA ASP A 427 -8.25 39.42 -21.17
C ASP A 427 -8.55 38.14 -20.37
N ASP A 428 -9.03 38.27 -19.13
CA ASP A 428 -9.44 37.13 -18.29
C ASP A 428 -10.62 36.40 -18.97
N LEU A 429 -11.64 37.13 -19.43
CA LEU A 429 -12.80 36.56 -20.13
C LEU A 429 -12.40 35.84 -21.42
N LEU A 430 -11.47 36.42 -22.19
CA LEU A 430 -10.96 35.82 -23.43
C LEU A 430 -10.17 34.54 -23.13
N PHE A 431 -9.28 34.56 -22.13
CA PHE A 431 -8.52 33.38 -21.71
C PHE A 431 -9.47 32.23 -21.32
N HIS A 432 -10.47 32.52 -20.50
CA HIS A 432 -11.47 31.54 -20.08
C HIS A 432 -12.29 30.98 -21.25
N ASP A 433 -12.77 31.81 -22.17
CA ASP A 433 -13.50 31.35 -23.35
C ASP A 433 -12.64 30.42 -24.22
N GLN A 434 -11.36 30.76 -24.41
CA GLN A 434 -10.41 29.94 -25.15
C GLN A 434 -10.15 28.59 -24.47
N VAL A 435 -9.98 28.57 -23.15
CA VAL A 435 -9.82 27.32 -22.37
C VAL A 435 -11.09 26.49 -22.48
N TRP A 436 -12.26 27.09 -22.35
CA TRP A 436 -13.55 26.39 -22.46
C TRP A 436 -13.73 25.73 -23.83
N LYS A 437 -13.45 26.46 -24.92
CA LYS A 437 -13.57 25.94 -26.29
C LYS A 437 -12.68 24.71 -26.51
N LEU A 438 -11.44 24.77 -26.03
CA LEU A 438 -10.51 23.63 -26.10
C LEU A 438 -10.94 22.46 -25.21
N TYR A 439 -11.34 22.74 -23.97
CA TYR A 439 -11.86 21.73 -23.05
C TYR A 439 -13.01 20.94 -23.67
N GLN A 440 -13.95 21.63 -24.32
CA GLN A 440 -15.06 20.98 -25.02
C GLN A 440 -14.63 20.05 -26.17
N THR A 441 -13.45 20.29 -26.75
CA THR A 441 -12.88 19.44 -27.80
C THR A 441 -12.18 18.21 -27.22
N PHE A 442 -11.55 18.34 -26.05
CA PHE A 442 -10.79 17.25 -25.42
C PHE A 442 -11.63 16.32 -24.57
N ARG A 443 -12.69 16.84 -23.92
CA ARG A 443 -13.50 16.05 -22.99
C ARG A 443 -14.09 14.81 -23.66
N THR A 444 -13.97 13.68 -22.98
CA THR A 444 -14.44 12.39 -23.50
C THR A 444 -15.89 12.06 -23.08
N GLU A 445 -16.33 12.61 -21.96
CA GLU A 445 -17.67 12.44 -21.40
C GLU A 445 -18.36 13.80 -21.19
N THR A 446 -19.69 13.81 -21.21
CA THR A 446 -20.48 15.07 -21.14
C THR A 446 -20.92 15.45 -19.73
N ASP A 447 -20.91 14.49 -18.80
CA ASP A 447 -21.50 14.61 -17.45
C ASP A 447 -20.47 14.42 -16.31
N THR A 448 -19.16 14.39 -16.62
CA THR A 448 -18.07 14.22 -15.64
C THR A 448 -17.02 15.32 -15.79
N ASP A 449 -16.40 15.70 -14.67
CA ASP A 449 -15.30 16.67 -14.63
C ASP A 449 -14.03 16.02 -15.19
N ASP A 450 -13.72 16.31 -16.46
CA ASP A 450 -12.55 15.77 -17.15
C ASP A 450 -11.33 16.66 -16.87
N ASN A 451 -10.72 16.48 -15.69
CA ASN A 451 -9.58 17.28 -15.24
C ASN A 451 -8.37 17.20 -16.19
N GLU A 452 -8.21 16.10 -16.90
CA GLU A 452 -7.15 15.89 -17.90
C GLU A 452 -7.39 16.81 -19.10
N ALA A 453 -8.59 16.75 -19.68
CA ALA A 453 -9.01 17.66 -20.75
C ALA A 453 -8.91 19.13 -20.34
N TYR A 454 -9.24 19.46 -19.08
CA TYR A 454 -9.17 20.81 -18.56
C TYR A 454 -7.72 21.31 -18.48
N CYS A 455 -6.81 20.55 -17.86
CA CYS A 455 -5.40 20.97 -17.78
C CYS A 455 -4.73 21.02 -19.14
N ARG A 456 -5.08 20.10 -20.05
CA ARG A 456 -4.60 20.17 -21.44
C ARG A 456 -5.03 21.47 -22.12
N ALA A 457 -6.31 21.83 -22.01
CA ALA A 457 -6.82 23.09 -22.55
C ALA A 457 -6.14 24.30 -21.90
N TYR A 458 -6.01 24.31 -20.57
CA TYR A 458 -5.36 25.37 -19.80
C TYR A 458 -3.90 25.58 -20.24
N GLY A 459 -3.12 24.49 -20.34
CA GLY A 459 -1.72 24.52 -20.74
C GLY A 459 -1.54 25.06 -22.16
N ILE A 460 -2.35 24.61 -23.11
CA ILE A 460 -2.30 25.07 -24.51
C ILE A 460 -2.59 26.57 -24.61
N VAL A 461 -3.68 27.05 -23.99
CA VAL A 461 -4.03 28.48 -24.04
C VAL A 461 -2.97 29.32 -23.35
N SER A 462 -2.44 28.84 -22.21
CA SER A 462 -1.38 29.54 -21.47
C SER A 462 -0.13 29.70 -22.34
N LEU A 463 0.35 28.62 -22.97
CA LEU A 463 1.52 28.65 -23.87
C LEU A 463 1.30 29.55 -25.08
N ILE A 464 0.15 29.45 -25.76
CA ILE A 464 -0.13 30.28 -26.94
C ILE A 464 -0.26 31.75 -26.54
N SER A 465 -0.89 32.05 -25.40
CA SER A 465 -1.06 33.43 -24.94
C SER A 465 0.27 34.12 -24.65
N ASP A 466 1.32 33.38 -24.25
CA ASP A 466 2.68 33.88 -23.99
C ASP A 466 2.71 35.17 -23.13
N GLY A 467 1.87 35.21 -22.08
CA GLY A 467 1.76 36.36 -21.19
C GLY A 467 1.14 37.62 -21.81
N ARG A 468 0.55 37.52 -23.02
CA ARG A 468 -0.17 38.62 -23.69
C ARG A 468 -1.52 38.93 -23.07
N LEU A 469 -2.10 37.96 -22.36
CA LEU A 469 -3.36 38.13 -21.63
C LEU A 469 -3.03 38.42 -20.16
N ASP A 470 -3.57 39.52 -19.62
CA ASP A 470 -3.55 39.76 -18.18
C ASP A 470 -4.48 38.74 -17.50
N ARG A 471 -3.91 37.93 -16.59
CA ARG A 471 -4.58 36.82 -15.89
C ARG A 471 -4.72 37.07 -14.39
N THR A 472 -4.68 38.34 -13.96
CA THR A 472 -4.54 38.71 -12.54
C THR A 472 -5.72 38.29 -11.66
N GLN A 473 -6.93 38.09 -12.22
CA GLN A 473 -8.11 37.66 -11.47
C GLN A 473 -8.32 36.14 -11.48
N VAL A 474 -7.62 35.44 -12.37
CA VAL A 474 -7.78 33.99 -12.62
C VAL A 474 -6.80 33.14 -11.81
N ARG A 475 -6.03 33.74 -10.89
CA ARG A 475 -4.97 33.09 -10.10
C ARG A 475 -5.44 31.78 -9.45
N MET A 476 -5.20 30.68 -10.16
CA MET A 476 -5.52 29.34 -9.72
C MET A 476 -4.29 28.65 -9.13
N LEU A 477 -4.51 27.51 -8.45
CA LEU A 477 -3.43 26.66 -7.94
C LEU A 477 -2.45 26.20 -9.04
N TYR A 478 -2.90 26.21 -10.30
CA TYR A 478 -2.15 25.88 -11.51
C TYR A 478 -1.23 27.00 -12.04
N ASP A 479 -1.33 28.25 -11.57
CA ASP A 479 -0.49 29.35 -12.05
C ASP A 479 0.91 29.40 -11.43
N LYS A 480 1.20 28.45 -10.54
CA LYS A 480 2.50 28.37 -9.88
C LYS A 480 3.44 27.55 -10.76
N SER A 481 4.58 28.15 -11.09
CA SER A 481 5.66 27.44 -11.79
C SER A 481 6.18 26.25 -10.97
N ILE A 482 6.75 25.28 -11.67
CA ILE A 482 7.44 24.15 -11.05
C ILE A 482 8.56 24.63 -10.13
N ALA A 483 9.31 25.67 -10.53
CA ALA A 483 10.32 26.31 -9.69
C ALA A 483 9.72 26.86 -8.38
N TYR A 484 8.57 27.56 -8.45
CA TYR A 484 7.88 28.06 -7.26
C TYR A 484 7.45 26.92 -6.33
N LYS A 485 6.88 25.85 -6.88
CA LYS A 485 6.40 24.69 -6.09
C LYS A 485 7.54 23.99 -5.36
N ARG A 486 8.74 24.04 -5.93
CA ARG A 486 9.98 23.52 -5.35
C ARG A 486 10.69 24.50 -4.39
N GLY A 487 10.11 25.68 -4.15
CA GLY A 487 10.67 26.70 -3.27
C GLY A 487 11.92 27.39 -3.83
N GLU A 488 12.11 27.38 -5.16
CA GLU A 488 13.19 28.12 -5.82
C GLU A 488 12.79 29.60 -6.00
N GLU A 489 13.71 30.54 -5.76
CA GLU A 489 13.43 31.98 -5.91
C GLU A 489 13.10 32.36 -7.37
N GLU A 490 11.94 32.98 -7.59
CA GLU A 490 11.57 33.61 -8.86
C GLU A 490 12.59 34.71 -9.21
N GLY A 491 13.48 34.44 -10.16
CA GLY A 491 14.48 35.43 -10.60
C GLY A 491 15.83 34.88 -11.04
N SER A 492 16.11 33.57 -10.88
CA SER A 492 17.30 33.00 -11.52
C SER A 492 17.09 32.97 -13.04
N LYS A 493 17.97 33.63 -13.80
CA LYS A 493 17.91 33.73 -15.27
C LYS A 493 18.20 32.41 -16.01
N GLU A 494 18.11 31.26 -15.32
CA GLU A 494 18.55 29.94 -15.76
C GLU A 494 17.45 28.87 -15.66
N LEU A 495 16.17 29.25 -15.54
CA LEU A 495 15.10 28.30 -15.20
C LEU A 495 14.67 27.33 -16.31
N ASN A 496 15.14 27.46 -17.57
CA ASN A 496 14.68 26.62 -18.69
C ASN A 496 13.16 26.36 -18.61
N GLY A 497 12.71 25.09 -18.67
CA GLY A 497 11.28 24.77 -18.53
C GLY A 497 10.73 24.76 -17.10
N SER A 498 11.54 24.95 -16.06
CA SER A 498 11.04 25.04 -14.68
C SER A 498 10.22 26.32 -14.41
N ALA A 499 10.23 27.28 -15.34
CA ALA A 499 9.32 28.42 -15.33
C ALA A 499 7.88 28.05 -15.73
N LEU A 500 7.69 26.89 -16.37
CA LEU A 500 6.37 26.38 -16.74
C LEU A 500 5.58 26.01 -15.49
N THR A 501 4.27 26.18 -15.60
CA THR A 501 3.29 25.54 -14.74
C THR A 501 3.16 24.05 -15.09
N TYR A 502 2.55 23.25 -14.22
CA TYR A 502 2.32 21.82 -14.49
C TYR A 502 1.50 21.59 -15.77
N PRO A 503 0.37 22.30 -16.02
CA PRO A 503 -0.38 22.13 -17.26
C PRO A 503 0.42 22.48 -18.52
N GLU A 504 1.21 23.56 -18.48
CA GLU A 504 2.09 23.93 -19.60
C GLU A 504 3.17 22.85 -19.82
N ALA A 505 3.75 22.33 -18.74
CA ALA A 505 4.77 21.28 -18.80
C ALA A 505 4.22 19.96 -19.38
N VAL A 506 3.01 19.54 -18.99
CA VAL A 506 2.33 18.35 -19.54
C VAL A 506 2.11 18.50 -21.04
N VAL A 507 1.55 19.64 -21.48
CA VAL A 507 1.30 19.89 -22.90
C VAL A 507 2.62 19.90 -23.70
N MET A 508 3.68 20.50 -23.14
CA MET A 508 5.00 20.42 -23.74
C MET A 508 5.46 18.95 -23.84
N PHE A 509 5.40 18.18 -22.75
CA PHE A 509 5.75 16.76 -22.74
C PHE A 509 4.99 15.96 -23.80
N GLU A 510 3.67 16.13 -23.91
CA GLU A 510 2.86 15.50 -24.95
C GLU A 510 3.38 15.83 -26.36
N TYR A 511 3.68 17.10 -26.64
CA TYR A 511 4.27 17.48 -27.93
C TYR A 511 5.62 16.80 -28.17
N LEU A 512 6.46 16.67 -27.14
CA LEU A 512 7.73 15.95 -27.24
C LEU A 512 7.51 14.47 -27.58
N CYS A 513 6.55 13.82 -26.93
CA CYS A 513 6.14 12.45 -27.21
C CYS A 513 5.54 12.30 -28.62
N GLU A 514 4.78 13.28 -29.11
CA GLU A 514 4.28 13.29 -30.49
C GLU A 514 5.41 13.36 -31.53
N GLN A 515 6.49 14.11 -31.25
CA GLN A 515 7.62 14.27 -32.17
C GLN A 515 8.59 13.09 -32.15
N TYR A 516 8.88 12.54 -30.98
CA TYR A 516 9.97 11.58 -30.78
C TYR A 516 9.51 10.20 -30.33
N GLY A 517 8.24 10.03 -29.94
CA GLY A 517 7.71 8.79 -29.37
C GLY A 517 7.89 8.73 -27.86
N THR A 518 6.85 8.30 -27.14
CA THR A 518 6.84 8.25 -25.67
C THR A 518 7.95 7.37 -25.10
N ASP A 519 8.20 6.19 -25.69
CA ASP A 519 9.30 5.30 -25.26
C ASP A 519 10.67 5.99 -25.31
N ASP A 520 10.99 6.66 -26.42
CA ASP A 520 12.28 7.34 -26.59
C ASP A 520 12.42 8.53 -25.63
N VAL A 521 11.32 9.23 -25.37
CA VAL A 521 11.28 10.31 -24.38
C VAL A 521 11.52 9.78 -22.97
N ILE A 522 10.89 8.67 -22.57
CA ILE A 522 11.10 8.06 -21.26
C ILE A 522 12.54 7.51 -21.12
N ASP A 523 13.10 6.94 -22.18
CA ASP A 523 14.47 6.44 -22.21
C ASP A 523 15.52 7.53 -21.92
N VAL A 524 15.22 8.80 -22.25
CA VAL A 524 16.07 9.94 -21.84
C VAL A 524 16.20 10.00 -20.33
N PHE A 525 15.10 9.85 -19.59
CA PHE A 525 15.06 9.96 -18.13
C PHE A 525 15.61 8.71 -17.44
N LEU A 526 15.25 7.52 -17.93
CA LEU A 526 15.74 6.26 -17.38
C LEU A 526 17.26 6.11 -17.47
N ASN A 527 17.90 6.78 -18.44
CA ASN A 527 19.35 6.73 -18.66
C ASN A 527 20.08 8.04 -18.32
N GLY A 528 19.42 9.00 -17.67
CA GLY A 528 20.06 10.24 -17.21
C GLY A 528 20.68 11.06 -18.35
N ASN A 529 20.03 11.06 -19.51
CA ASN A 529 20.45 11.85 -20.67
C ASN A 529 19.73 13.21 -20.70
N SER A 530 20.18 14.11 -21.56
CA SER A 530 19.45 15.35 -21.85
C SER A 530 18.74 15.30 -23.18
N ILE A 531 17.57 15.94 -23.26
CA ILE A 531 16.83 16.16 -24.52
C ILE A 531 17.77 16.67 -25.62
N GLU A 532 18.59 17.69 -25.32
CA GLU A 532 19.49 18.25 -26.33
C GLU A 532 20.52 17.22 -26.82
N LYS A 533 21.05 16.39 -25.92
CA LYS A 533 22.01 15.34 -26.28
C LYS A 533 21.34 14.22 -27.07
N THR A 534 20.12 13.83 -26.71
CA THR A 534 19.41 12.69 -27.32
C THR A 534 18.78 13.07 -28.66
N PHE A 535 18.05 14.18 -28.70
CA PHE A 535 17.24 14.61 -29.84
C PHE A 535 17.89 15.74 -30.66
N GLY A 536 18.98 16.33 -30.19
CA GLY A 536 19.71 17.37 -30.92
C GLY A 536 19.00 18.72 -30.95
N ILE A 537 17.99 18.93 -30.09
CA ILE A 537 17.17 20.15 -30.04
C ILE A 537 17.40 20.89 -28.73
N SER A 538 17.68 22.19 -28.82
CA SER A 538 17.79 23.05 -27.62
C SER A 538 16.41 23.30 -27.02
N TYR A 539 16.33 23.54 -25.70
CA TYR A 539 15.06 23.89 -25.05
C TYR A 539 14.37 25.08 -25.71
N SER A 540 15.10 26.14 -26.07
CA SER A 540 14.54 27.33 -26.73
C SER A 540 13.96 27.04 -28.11
N GLU A 541 14.62 26.18 -28.89
CA GLU A 541 14.15 25.79 -30.21
C GLU A 541 12.88 24.95 -30.08
N TYR A 542 12.92 23.94 -29.22
CA TYR A 542 11.79 23.07 -28.92
C TYR A 542 10.56 23.88 -28.43
N PHE A 543 10.75 24.78 -27.46
CA PHE A 543 9.69 25.65 -26.94
C PHE A 543 9.04 26.49 -28.03
N THR A 544 9.84 27.12 -28.90
CA THR A 544 9.34 27.91 -30.02
C THR A 544 8.53 27.05 -30.98
N THR A 545 9.04 25.87 -31.34
CA THR A 545 8.34 24.97 -32.27
C THR A 545 7.02 24.44 -31.71
N ALA A 546 6.95 24.17 -30.40
CA ALA A 546 5.74 23.71 -29.74
C ALA A 546 4.65 24.81 -29.75
N ILE A 547 5.01 26.05 -29.41
CA ILE A 547 4.09 27.20 -29.47
C ILE A 547 3.58 27.42 -30.89
N ASP A 548 4.47 27.37 -31.88
CA ASP A 548 4.10 27.52 -33.29
C ASP A 548 3.13 26.42 -33.73
N TYR A 549 3.38 25.18 -33.33
CA TYR A 549 2.50 24.04 -33.58
C TYR A 549 1.10 24.28 -33.00
N TYR A 550 1.01 24.59 -31.70
CA TYR A 550 -0.28 24.80 -31.04
C TYR A 550 -1.03 26.02 -31.58
N SER A 551 -0.31 27.10 -31.84
CA SER A 551 -0.88 28.31 -32.44
C SER A 551 -1.50 28.02 -33.80
N GLN A 552 -0.84 27.23 -34.65
CA GLN A 552 -1.36 26.87 -35.97
C GLN A 552 -2.48 25.83 -35.89
N HIS A 553 -2.34 24.83 -35.03
CA HIS A 553 -3.29 23.73 -34.90
C HIS A 553 -4.64 24.20 -34.36
N TYR A 554 -4.62 25.14 -33.40
CA TYR A 554 -5.83 25.64 -32.73
C TYR A 554 -6.26 27.05 -33.18
N ALA A 555 -5.59 27.66 -34.16
CA ALA A 555 -5.90 29.01 -34.68
C ALA A 555 -7.39 29.21 -35.00
N ALA A 556 -8.01 28.23 -35.67
CA ALA A 556 -9.41 28.34 -36.10
C ALA A 556 -10.42 28.20 -34.94
N LEU A 557 -10.02 27.56 -33.85
CA LEU A 557 -10.86 27.38 -32.66
C LEU A 557 -10.74 28.58 -31.72
N LEU A 558 -9.56 29.18 -31.66
CA LEU A 558 -9.21 30.25 -30.72
C LEU A 558 -9.32 31.65 -31.33
N SER A 559 -9.68 31.78 -32.62
CA SER A 559 -9.91 33.08 -33.25
C SER A 559 -11.09 33.80 -32.59
N GLU A 560 -10.89 35.09 -32.29
CA GLU A 560 -11.95 36.00 -31.84
C GLU A 560 -13.00 36.11 -32.95
N ASP A 561 -14.22 35.61 -32.70
CA ASP A 561 -15.43 35.98 -33.45
C ASP A 561 -16.16 37.09 -32.68
#